data_AF-A0A9E1XP58-F1
#
_entry.id   AF-A0A9E1XP58-F1
#
_cell.length_a   1.000
_cell.length_b   1.000
_cell.length_c   1.000
_cell.angle_alpha   90.00
_cell.angle_beta   90.00
_cell.angle_gamma   90.00
#
_symmetry.space_group_name_H-M   'P 1'
#
loop_
_entity.id
_entity.type
_entity.pdbx_description
1 polymer ?
#
loop_
_entity_poly.entity_id
_entity_poly.type
_entity_poly.pdbx_seq_one_letter_code
_entity_poly.pdbx_strand_id
1 'polypeptide(L)'
;YTAEDGKPGTFVVHLLRIKGKMFLDLFPSEPDLKENAFYQFHLLPAHSFMYVKQIKPTLQMSIPQADWLKKLVKANPGATRHEKIEDRIVLTASTKELQAFFLKHLETKDAFGELCNMKRRQAPEPKKAAATGGE
;
A
#
# COMPACT_ATOMS: atom_id res chain seq x y z
N TYR A 1 -5.49 -6.66 -5.15
CA TYR A 1 -4.49 -6.46 -6.23
C TYR A 1 -4.35 -7.77 -7.00
N THR A 2 -4.04 -7.74 -8.29
CA THR A 2 -3.72 -8.96 -9.06
C THR A 2 -2.38 -8.70 -9.74
N ALA A 3 -1.39 -9.53 -9.44
CA ALA A 3 -0.07 -9.44 -10.05
C ALA A 3 -0.13 -9.87 -11.53
N GLU A 4 0.93 -9.62 -12.29
CA GLU A 4 1.04 -10.00 -13.70
C GLU A 4 0.89 -11.50 -13.92
N ASP A 5 1.34 -12.32 -12.96
CA ASP A 5 1.17 -13.78 -12.95
C ASP A 5 -0.26 -14.24 -12.59
N GLY A 6 -1.18 -13.30 -12.41
CA GLY A 6 -2.59 -13.56 -12.10
C GLY A 6 -2.87 -13.86 -10.63
N LYS A 7 -1.86 -13.91 -9.75
CA LYS A 7 -2.08 -14.19 -8.32
C LYS A 7 -2.72 -12.99 -7.62
N PRO A 8 -3.81 -13.21 -6.87
CA PRO A 8 -4.43 -12.15 -6.09
C PRO A 8 -3.63 -11.88 -4.82
N GLY A 9 -3.49 -10.60 -4.47
CA GLY A 9 -3.10 -10.14 -3.14
C GLY A 9 -4.26 -9.38 -2.50
N THR A 10 -4.63 -9.75 -1.28
CA THR A 10 -5.70 -9.12 -0.51
C THR A 10 -5.10 -8.19 0.53
N PHE A 11 -5.68 -7.01 0.65
CA PHE A 11 -5.21 -5.95 1.53
C PHE A 11 -6.40 -5.33 2.24
N VAL A 12 -6.21 -4.99 3.52
CA VAL A 12 -7.10 -4.05 4.20
C VAL A 12 -6.67 -2.65 3.80
N VAL A 13 -7.65 -1.81 3.47
CA VAL A 13 -7.40 -0.49 2.89
C VAL A 13 -8.24 0.56 3.60
N HIS A 14 -7.58 1.59 4.10
CA HIS A 14 -8.20 2.79 4.65
C HIS A 14 -7.97 3.96 3.69
N LEU A 15 -9.04 4.60 3.26
CA LEU A 15 -8.99 5.82 2.46
C LEU A 15 -9.12 7.04 3.39
N LEU A 16 -8.15 7.94 3.32
CA LEU A 16 -8.07 9.11 4.19
C LEU A 16 -8.14 10.40 3.37
N ARG A 17 -8.73 11.45 3.96
CA ARG A 17 -8.68 12.80 3.41
C ARG A 17 -8.02 13.74 4.41
N ILE A 18 -6.89 14.35 4.00
CA ILE A 18 -6.03 15.15 4.86
C ILE A 18 -5.79 16.49 4.15
N LYS A 19 -6.29 17.59 4.75
CA LYS A 19 -6.25 18.95 4.16
C LYS A 19 -6.64 18.99 2.67
N GLY A 20 -7.71 18.28 2.31
CA GLY A 20 -8.23 18.25 0.93
C GLY A 20 -7.49 17.32 -0.04
N LYS A 21 -6.36 16.71 0.36
CA LYS A 21 -5.66 15.67 -0.40
C LYS A 21 -6.13 14.28 0.07
N MET A 22 -6.09 13.29 -0.82
CA MET A 22 -6.49 11.92 -0.52
C MET A 22 -5.28 11.00 -0.41
N PHE A 23 -5.33 10.06 0.53
CA PHE A 23 -4.28 9.07 0.75
C PHE A 23 -4.89 7.70 1.01
N LEU A 24 -4.13 6.66 0.69
CA LEU A 24 -4.42 5.27 1.03
C LEU A 24 -3.42 4.80 2.06
N ASP A 25 -3.91 4.23 3.15
CA ASP A 25 -3.14 3.41 4.06
C ASP A 25 -3.59 1.97 3.86
N LEU A 26 -2.67 1.08 3.49
CA LEU A 26 -2.96 -0.33 3.30
C LEU A 26 -1.93 -1.23 3.97
N PHE A 27 -2.38 -2.41 4.33
CA PHE A 27 -1.56 -3.48 4.86
C PHE A 27 -2.14 -4.82 4.40
N PRO A 28 -1.32 -5.88 4.27
CA PRO A 28 -1.82 -7.18 3.85
C PRO A 28 -2.92 -7.64 4.79
N SER A 29 -4.00 -8.19 4.23
CA SER A 29 -4.91 -8.99 5.05
C SER A 29 -4.14 -10.18 5.60
N GLU A 30 -4.63 -10.77 6.69
CA GLU A 30 -3.99 -11.94 7.30
C GLU A 30 -3.65 -12.99 6.23
N PRO A 31 -2.35 -13.29 6.03
CA PRO A 31 -1.93 -14.13 4.93
C PRO A 31 -2.25 -15.59 5.26
N ASP A 32 -2.86 -16.30 4.30
CA ASP A 32 -3.06 -17.75 4.40
C ASP A 32 -1.72 -18.46 4.17
N LEU A 33 -0.92 -18.52 5.22
CA LEU A 33 0.40 -19.15 5.23
C LEU A 33 0.27 -20.61 5.67
N LYS A 34 0.98 -21.50 4.96
CA LYS A 34 1.08 -22.93 5.32
C LYS A 34 2.02 -23.18 6.51
N GLU A 35 2.61 -22.13 7.07
CA GLU A 35 3.54 -22.21 8.20
C GLU A 35 2.81 -22.39 9.54
N ASN A 36 3.52 -22.86 10.56
CA ASN A 36 2.93 -23.06 11.88
C ASN A 36 2.58 -21.73 12.60
N ALA A 37 1.72 -21.81 13.62
CA ALA A 37 1.26 -20.64 14.38
C ALA A 37 2.40 -19.86 15.05
N PHE A 38 3.47 -20.52 15.48
CA PHE A 38 4.62 -19.84 16.09
C PHE A 38 5.35 -18.97 15.07
N TYR A 39 5.54 -19.44 13.84
CA TYR A 39 6.10 -18.62 12.76
C TYR A 39 5.18 -17.44 12.44
N GLN A 40 3.89 -17.69 12.26
CA GLN A 40 2.90 -16.65 11.93
C GLN A 40 2.84 -15.55 13.00
N PHE A 41 3.00 -15.90 14.28
CA PHE A 41 3.05 -14.95 15.40
C PHE A 41 4.19 -13.91 15.28
N HIS A 42 5.28 -14.24 14.60
CA HIS A 42 6.42 -13.32 14.41
C HIS A 42 6.26 -12.40 13.20
N LEU A 43 5.15 -12.50 12.45
CA LEU A 43 4.89 -11.67 11.28
C LEU A 43 4.03 -10.47 11.67
N LEU A 44 4.58 -9.27 11.47
CA LEU A 44 3.85 -8.02 11.64
C LEU A 44 3.48 -7.44 10.26
N PRO A 45 2.20 -7.10 10.03
CA PRO A 45 1.79 -6.48 8.78
C PRO A 45 2.36 -5.06 8.67
N ALA A 46 3.18 -4.83 7.64
CA ALA A 46 3.71 -3.50 7.36
C ALA A 46 2.67 -2.64 6.62
N HIS A 47 2.50 -1.41 7.08
CA HIS A 47 1.65 -0.43 6.43
C HIS A 47 2.36 0.26 5.26
N SER A 48 1.60 0.55 4.21
CA SER A 48 2.02 1.33 3.05
C SER A 48 1.10 2.53 2.88
N PHE A 49 1.69 3.72 2.82
CA PHE A 49 0.97 4.98 2.71
C PHE A 49 1.20 5.61 1.33
N MET A 50 0.13 5.87 0.58
CA MET A 50 0.20 6.30 -0.83
C MET A 50 -0.69 7.51 -1.08
N TYR A 51 -0.29 8.37 -2.02
CA TYR A 51 -1.11 9.49 -2.47
C TYR A 51 -2.14 9.04 -3.48
N VAL A 52 -3.38 9.53 -3.37
CA VAL A 52 -4.44 9.32 -4.36
C VAL A 52 -4.76 10.61 -5.07
N LYS A 53 -4.51 10.63 -6.37
CA LYS A 53 -4.88 11.76 -7.24
C LYS A 53 -6.36 11.71 -7.58
N GLN A 54 -6.88 10.52 -7.89
CA GLN A 54 -8.23 10.31 -8.40
C GLN A 54 -8.72 8.88 -8.12
N ILE A 55 -10.04 8.68 -7.97
CA ILE A 55 -10.66 7.36 -7.85
C ILE A 55 -11.47 6.97 -9.10
N LYS A 56 -12.21 7.91 -9.70
CA LYS A 56 -13.05 7.70 -10.89
C LYS A 56 -12.61 8.64 -12.02
N PRO A 57 -12.65 8.21 -13.30
CA PRO A 57 -13.10 6.88 -13.77
C PRO A 57 -12.10 5.75 -13.50
N THR A 58 -10.83 6.08 -13.29
CA THR A 58 -9.76 5.16 -12.91
C THR A 58 -9.11 5.61 -11.62
N LEU A 59 -8.66 4.63 -10.83
CA LEU A 59 -7.92 4.90 -9.61
C LEU A 59 -6.48 5.26 -9.99
N GLN A 60 -6.08 6.49 -9.65
CA GLN A 60 -4.75 7.03 -9.87
C GLN A 60 -4.09 7.27 -8.53
N MET A 61 -2.98 6.58 -8.28
CA MET A 61 -2.22 6.72 -7.05
C MET A 61 -0.73 6.88 -7.36
N SER A 62 0.01 7.43 -6.40
CA SER A 62 1.46 7.51 -6.45
C SER A 62 2.06 7.02 -5.14
N ILE A 63 3.15 6.29 -5.25
CA ILE A 63 3.84 5.64 -4.15
C ILE A 63 5.06 6.50 -3.77
N PRO A 64 5.30 6.73 -2.46
CA PRO A 64 6.53 7.36 -2.00
C PRO A 64 7.77 6.62 -2.51
N GLN A 65 8.75 7.37 -2.99
CA GLN A 65 9.96 6.77 -3.56
C GLN A 65 10.97 6.45 -2.47
N ALA A 66 11.35 5.17 -2.38
CA ALA A 66 12.30 4.69 -1.38
C ALA A 66 13.67 5.37 -1.50
N ASP A 67 14.15 5.62 -2.72
CA ASP A 67 15.46 6.24 -2.94
C ASP A 67 15.47 7.71 -2.53
N TRP A 68 14.38 8.44 -2.78
CA TRP A 68 14.22 9.79 -2.27
C TRP A 68 14.21 9.79 -0.74
N LEU A 69 13.44 8.88 -0.12
CA LEU A 69 13.36 8.79 1.34
C LEU A 69 14.72 8.46 1.96
N LYS A 70 15.46 7.51 1.38
CA LYS A 70 16.82 7.14 1.79
C LYS A 70 17.77 8.34 1.73
N LYS A 71 17.73 9.13 0.65
CA LYS A 71 18.54 10.35 0.50
C LYS A 71 18.17 11.39 1.56
N LEU A 72 16.86 11.59 1.79
CA LEU A 72 16.36 12.55 2.78
C LEU A 72 16.83 12.21 4.19
N VAL A 73 16.63 10.96 4.65
CA VAL A 73 17.01 10.57 6.02
C VAL A 73 18.53 10.47 6.19
N LYS A 74 19.29 10.20 5.11
CA LYS A 74 20.75 10.27 5.14
C LYS A 74 21.26 11.70 5.31
N ALA A 75 20.65 12.66 4.62
CA ALA A 75 21.04 14.07 4.71
C ALA A 75 20.52 14.75 5.99
N ASN A 76 19.36 14.33 6.47
CA ASN A 76 18.74 14.82 7.70
C ASN A 76 18.06 13.65 8.45
N PRO A 77 18.79 12.97 9.35
CA PRO A 77 18.24 11.86 10.14
C PRO A 77 17.03 12.24 11.00
N GLY A 78 16.89 13.52 11.36
CA GLY A 78 15.75 14.05 12.12
C GLY A 78 14.52 14.38 11.27
N ALA A 79 14.53 14.15 9.95
CA ALA A 79 13.41 14.50 9.07
C ALA A 79 12.12 13.73 9.40
N THR A 80 12.25 12.49 9.87
CA THR A 80 11.17 11.65 10.39
C THR A 80 11.78 10.52 11.22
N ARG A 81 11.05 10.02 12.23
CA ARG A 81 11.49 8.81 12.94
C ARG A 81 11.44 7.62 11.98
N HIS A 82 12.52 6.87 11.96
CA HIS A 82 12.70 5.74 11.08
C HIS A 82 13.67 4.74 11.71
N GLU A 83 13.54 3.49 11.30
CA GLU A 83 14.47 2.41 11.59
C GLU A 83 15.09 1.91 10.29
N LYS A 84 16.36 1.50 10.37
CA LYS A 84 17.05 0.83 9.28
C LYS A 84 17.05 -0.67 9.56
N ILE A 85 16.32 -1.42 8.76
CA ILE A 85 16.27 -2.88 8.82
C ILE A 85 16.95 -3.39 7.56
N GLU A 86 18.16 -3.93 7.70
CA GLU A 86 19.04 -4.28 6.59
C GLU A 86 19.21 -3.08 5.64
N ASP A 87 18.72 -3.18 4.41
CA ASP A 87 18.82 -2.16 3.37
C ASP A 87 17.55 -1.32 3.20
N ARG A 88 16.57 -1.52 4.10
CA ARG A 88 15.24 -0.90 4.07
C ARG A 88 15.13 0.18 5.14
N ILE A 89 14.38 1.22 4.80
CA ILE A 89 13.97 2.26 5.75
C ILE A 89 12.51 2.00 6.08
N VAL A 90 12.23 1.81 7.37
CA VAL A 90 10.86 1.68 7.89
C VAL A 90 10.54 2.92 8.70
N LEU A 91 9.45 3.59 8.36
CA LEU A 91 9.03 4.80 9.08
C LEU A 91 8.28 4.41 10.36
N THR A 92 8.68 5.01 11.48
CA THR A 92 8.18 4.66 12.83
C THR A 92 7.63 5.87 13.58
N ALA A 93 7.52 7.02 12.93
CA ALA A 93 6.86 8.18 13.51
C ALA A 93 5.38 7.89 13.75
N SER A 94 4.75 8.67 14.64
CA SER A 94 3.32 8.51 14.90
C SER A 94 2.49 8.76 13.64
N THR A 95 1.27 8.20 13.58
CA THR A 95 0.36 8.39 12.43
C THR A 95 0.18 9.86 12.07
N LYS A 96 0.04 10.75 13.06
CA LYS A 96 -0.10 12.20 12.83
C LYS A 96 1.15 12.82 12.22
N GLU A 97 2.33 12.45 12.71
CA GLU A 97 3.61 12.93 12.18
C GLU A 97 3.81 12.44 10.73
N LEU A 98 3.53 11.17 10.44
CA LEU A 98 3.65 10.60 9.08
C LEU A 98 2.69 11.25 8.09
N GLN A 99 1.44 11.48 8.49
CA GLN A 99 0.46 12.19 7.67
C GLN A 99 0.92 13.62 7.33
N ALA A 100 1.45 14.35 8.32
CA ALA A 100 2.00 15.68 8.10
C ALA A 100 3.26 15.64 7.21
N PHE A 101 4.13 14.66 7.41
CA PHE A 101 5.34 14.43 6.63
C PHE A 101 5.03 14.21 5.15
N PHE A 102 4.16 13.25 4.84
CA PHE A 102 3.78 12.97 3.45
C PHE A 102 3.03 14.13 2.80
N LEU A 103 2.20 14.86 3.56
CA LEU A 103 1.53 16.04 3.04
C LEU A 103 2.53 17.16 2.69
N LYS A 104 3.52 17.40 3.56
CA LYS A 104 4.60 18.38 3.33
C LYS A 104 5.40 18.08 2.07
N HIS A 105 5.64 16.79 1.79
CA HIS A 105 6.49 16.35 0.69
C HIS A 105 5.73 15.98 -0.58
N LEU A 106 4.41 16.18 -0.64
CA LEU A 106 3.59 15.78 -1.77
C LEU A 106 4.02 16.41 -3.10
N GLU A 107 4.52 17.64 -3.06
CA GLU A 107 5.00 18.40 -4.22
C GLU A 107 6.54 18.48 -4.28
N THR A 108 7.22 17.75 -3.38
CA THR A 108 8.68 17.64 -3.42
C THR A 108 9.09 16.78 -4.61
N LYS A 109 10.03 17.29 -5.42
CA LYS A 109 10.59 16.56 -6.55
C LYS A 109 11.08 15.18 -6.11
N ASP A 110 10.73 14.16 -6.89
CA ASP A 110 11.10 12.74 -6.72
C ASP A 110 10.56 12.07 -5.45
N ALA A 111 9.82 12.77 -4.58
CA ALA A 111 9.29 12.19 -3.34
C ALA A 111 8.20 11.15 -3.58
N PHE A 112 7.44 11.37 -4.64
CA PHE A 112 6.37 10.51 -5.11
C PHE A 112 6.68 10.10 -6.55
N GLY A 113 6.43 8.83 -6.87
CA GLY A 113 6.66 8.29 -8.21
C GLY A 113 5.61 8.74 -9.21
N GLU A 114 5.70 8.20 -10.42
CA GLU A 114 4.66 8.40 -11.43
C GLU A 114 3.30 7.87 -10.97
N LEU A 115 2.23 8.43 -11.53
CA LEU A 115 0.87 7.99 -11.23
C LEU A 115 0.62 6.63 -11.86
N CYS A 116 0.37 5.61 -11.05
CA CYS A 116 -0.09 4.32 -11.53
C CYS A 116 -1.61 4.33 -11.74
N ASN A 117 -2.05 3.76 -12.86
CA ASN A 117 -3.45 3.69 -13.25
C ASN A 117 -4.00 2.30 -12.96
N MET A 118 -4.95 2.21 -12.03
CA MET A 118 -5.59 0.96 -11.63
C MET A 118 -7.01 0.89 -12.18
N LYS A 119 -7.34 -0.24 -12.81
CA LYS A 119 -8.69 -0.55 -13.29
C LYS A 119 -9.37 -1.53 -12.33
N ARG A 120 -10.66 -1.32 -12.09
CA ARG A 120 -11.48 -2.29 -11.36
C ARG A 120 -11.57 -3.56 -12.21
N ARG A 121 -11.13 -4.70 -11.65
CA ARG A 121 -11.40 -6.00 -12.24
C ARG A 121 -12.92 -6.25 -12.15
N GLN A 122 -13.57 -6.52 -13.27
CA GLN A 122 -14.95 -7.01 -13.24
C GLN A 122 -14.94 -8.40 -12.57
N ALA A 123 -15.92 -8.69 -11.72
CA ALA A 123 -16.03 -10.03 -11.16
C ALA A 123 -16.21 -11.04 -12.31
N PRO A 124 -15.56 -12.22 -12.28
CA PRO A 124 -15.90 -13.28 -13.22
C PRO A 124 -17.40 -13.61 -13.08
N GLU A 125 -18.09 -13.83 -14.20
CA GLU A 125 -19.49 -14.27 -14.16
C GLU A 125 -19.63 -15.52 -13.28
N PRO A 126 -20.69 -15.62 -12.45
CA PRO A 126 -20.93 -16.82 -11.68
C PRO A 126 -21.04 -18.02 -12.64
N LYS A 127 -20.21 -19.04 -12.43
CA LYS A 127 -20.31 -20.32 -13.15
C LYS A 127 -21.75 -20.82 -12.98
N LYS A 128 -22.51 -20.91 -14.09
CA LYS A 128 -23.81 -21.57 -14.09
C LYS A 128 -23.63 -22.95 -13.46
N ALA A 129 -24.37 -23.22 -12.38
CA ALA A 129 -24.46 -24.55 -11.81
C ALA A 129 -24.90 -25.50 -12.93
N ALA A 130 -24.07 -26.49 -13.24
CA ALA A 130 -24.48 -27.58 -14.12
C ALA A 130 -25.62 -28.29 -13.41
N ALA A 131 -26.83 -28.15 -13.93
CA ALA A 131 -27.93 -29.03 -13.59
C ALA A 131 -27.54 -30.43 -14.06
N THR A 132 -27.02 -31.25 -13.16
CA THR A 132 -27.01 -32.70 -13.33
C THR A 132 -28.46 -33.15 -13.28
N GLY A 133 -29.06 -33.30 -14.46
CA GLY A 133 -30.29 -34.07 -14.64
C GLY A 133 -30.00 -35.51 -14.22
N GLY A 134 -30.82 -36.01 -13.31
CA GLY A 134 -30.92 -37.43 -13.02
C GLY A 134 -31.98 -38.04 -13.93
N GLU A 135 -31.62 -39.16 -14.55
CA GLU A 135 -32.49 -40.28 -14.90
C GLU A 135 -31.65 -41.56 -14.78
#